data_AF-A0AAP0MCJ1-F1
#
_entry.id   AF-A0AAP0MCJ1-F1
#
_cell.length_a   1.000
_cell.length_b   1.000
_cell.length_c   1.000
_cell.angle_alpha   90.00
_cell.angle_beta   90.00
_cell.angle_gamma   90.00
#
_symmetry.space_group_name_H-M   'P 1'
#
loop_
_entity.id
_entity.type
_entity.pdbx_description
1 polymer ?
#
loop_
_entity_poly.entity_id
_entity_poly.type
_entity_poly.pdbx_seq_one_letter_code
_entity_poly.pdbx_strand_id
1 'polypeptide(L)'
;MKIFVLLLLSAFLLNQASSQTTSFYFPSFSPESCNNGSLLCMGAVTAYDGYLSLTSEPLPGSPNQPVDEVGRVLYHQPVLAWPNITIVSSFTFRISKYPNSTDSGDGMAFIFAPTNDTSSA
;
A
#
# COMPACT_ATOMS: atom_id res chain seq x y z
N MET A 1 -26.97 -1.55 44.07
CA MET A 1 -26.99 -1.95 42.64
C MET A 1 -26.74 -0.78 41.68
N LYS A 2 -27.39 0.39 41.82
CA LYS A 2 -27.21 1.55 40.91
C LYS A 2 -25.77 2.09 40.78
N ILE A 3 -25.04 2.21 41.90
CA ILE A 3 -23.64 2.69 41.91
C ILE A 3 -22.68 1.74 41.20
N PHE A 4 -22.90 0.43 41.34
CA PHE A 4 -22.07 -0.60 40.70
C PHE A 4 -22.25 -0.61 39.18
N VAL A 5 -23.49 -0.37 38.72
CA VAL A 5 -23.81 -0.21 37.29
C VAL A 5 -23.17 1.05 36.71
N LEU A 6 -23.16 2.17 37.46
CA LEU A 6 -22.47 3.39 37.01
C LEU A 6 -20.96 3.19 36.87
N LEU A 7 -20.32 2.49 37.83
CA LEU A 7 -18.89 2.19 37.79
C LEU A 7 -18.51 1.28 36.61
N LEU A 8 -19.38 0.30 36.29
CA LEU A 8 -19.21 -0.57 35.12
C LEU A 8 -19.40 0.21 33.80
N LEU A 9 -20.40 1.08 33.70
CA LEU A 9 -20.57 1.94 32.52
C LEU A 9 -19.40 2.91 32.35
N SER A 10 -18.89 3.52 33.42
CA SER A 10 -17.72 4.40 33.32
C SER A 10 -16.47 3.66 32.90
N ALA A 11 -16.24 2.43 33.39
CA ALA A 11 -15.11 1.61 32.96
C ALA A 11 -15.22 1.20 31.49
N PHE A 12 -16.42 0.91 30.99
CA PHE A 12 -16.67 0.63 29.57
C PHE A 12 -16.46 1.86 28.67
N LEU A 13 -16.85 3.06 29.14
CA LEU A 13 -16.63 4.32 28.41
C LEU A 13 -15.16 4.81 28.49
N LEU A 14 -14.42 4.39 29.52
CA LEU A 14 -13.00 4.69 29.74
C LEU A 14 -12.04 3.78 28.96
N ASN A 15 -12.54 2.70 28.33
CA ASN A 15 -11.84 2.05 27.21
C ASN A 15 -11.91 2.97 25.98
N GLN A 16 -11.34 4.16 26.14
CA GLN A 16 -11.17 5.14 25.11
C GLN A 16 -10.30 4.51 24.03
N ALA A 17 -10.76 4.68 22.79
CA ALA A 17 -10.11 4.22 21.58
C ALA A 17 -8.59 4.41 21.67
N SER A 18 -7.85 3.30 21.68
CA SER A 18 -6.40 3.34 21.48
C SER A 18 -6.16 3.99 20.11
N SER A 19 -5.57 5.18 20.09
CA SER A 19 -5.14 5.83 18.86
C SER A 19 -3.96 5.04 18.30
N GLN A 20 -4.25 4.08 17.42
CA GLN A 20 -3.21 3.30 16.76
C GLN A 20 -2.60 4.13 15.62
N THR A 21 -1.41 4.68 15.88
CA THR A 21 -0.61 5.34 14.85
C THR A 21 0.24 4.31 14.13
N THR A 22 0.03 4.15 12.83
CA THR A 22 0.90 3.34 11.96
C THR A 22 1.82 4.27 11.18
N SER A 23 3.13 4.01 11.25
CA SER A 23 4.13 4.72 10.47
C SER A 23 5.09 3.73 9.84
N PHE A 24 5.40 3.94 8.57
CA PHE A 24 6.35 3.15 7.82
C PHE A 24 7.10 4.05 6.85
N TYR A 25 8.34 3.68 6.55
CA TYR A 25 9.23 4.46 5.70
C TYR A 25 10.10 3.52 4.87
N PHE A 26 10.15 3.77 3.57
CA PHE A 26 10.93 3.02 2.60
C PHE A 26 11.93 3.98 1.94
N PRO A 27 13.17 4.09 2.46
CA PRO A 27 14.18 4.98 1.88
C PRO A 27 14.70 4.50 0.52
N SER A 28 14.58 3.19 0.27
CA SER A 28 15.01 2.51 -0.96
C SER A 28 14.30 1.17 -1.05
N PHE A 29 14.41 0.52 -2.20
CA PHE A 29 13.94 -0.85 -2.45
C PHE A 29 15.12 -1.74 -2.86
N SER A 30 14.91 -3.04 -2.74
CA SER A 30 15.84 -4.09 -3.13
C SER A 30 15.08 -5.24 -3.79
N PRO A 31 15.75 -6.16 -4.50
CA PRO A 31 15.12 -7.33 -5.09
C PRO A 31 14.30 -8.18 -4.10
N GLU A 32 14.63 -8.14 -2.81
CA GLU A 32 13.89 -8.87 -1.76
C GLU A 32 12.65 -8.13 -1.21
N SER A 33 12.41 -6.88 -1.65
CA SER A 33 11.30 -6.05 -1.15
C SER A 33 9.92 -6.66 -1.40
N CYS A 34 9.78 -7.52 -2.43
CA CYS A 34 8.55 -8.22 -2.75
C CYS A 34 8.49 -9.66 -2.22
N ASN A 35 9.60 -10.23 -1.75
CA ASN A 35 9.68 -11.66 -1.40
C ASN A 35 9.58 -11.92 0.10
N ASN A 36 10.04 -11.00 0.94
CA ASN A 36 10.28 -11.29 2.35
C ASN A 36 10.16 -10.08 3.27
N GLY A 37 9.12 -9.26 3.12
CA GLY A 37 9.04 -8.00 3.84
C GLY A 37 7.65 -7.39 4.03
N SER A 38 7.67 -6.09 4.23
CA SER A 38 6.52 -5.25 4.57
C SER A 38 5.60 -4.93 3.39
N LEU A 39 5.88 -5.44 2.18
CA LEU A 39 5.17 -5.13 0.95
C LEU A 39 4.63 -6.39 0.29
N LEU A 40 3.41 -6.29 -0.21
CA LEU A 40 2.78 -7.30 -1.06
C LEU A 40 2.77 -6.78 -2.49
N CYS A 41 3.54 -7.44 -3.36
CA CYS A 41 3.62 -7.12 -4.77
C CYS A 41 2.72 -8.06 -5.59
N MET A 42 1.94 -7.51 -6.51
CA MET A 42 0.96 -8.26 -7.30
C MET A 42 1.01 -7.82 -8.76
N GLY A 43 0.69 -8.74 -9.67
CA GLY A 43 0.69 -8.45 -11.11
C GLY A 43 2.10 -8.23 -11.64
N ALA A 44 2.28 -7.20 -12.46
CA ALA A 44 3.52 -6.92 -13.21
C ALA A 44 4.70 -6.40 -12.37
N VAL A 45 4.53 -6.27 -11.05
CA VAL A 45 5.51 -5.59 -10.19
C VAL A 45 6.83 -6.34 -10.17
N THR A 46 7.92 -5.62 -10.41
CA THR A 46 9.28 -6.12 -10.23
C THR A 46 10.07 -5.21 -9.29
N ALA A 47 10.77 -5.80 -8.33
CA ALA A 47 11.64 -5.07 -7.41
C ALA A 47 13.07 -5.03 -7.94
N TYR A 48 13.66 -3.84 -7.95
CA TYR A 48 15.04 -3.59 -8.34
C TYR A 48 15.80 -2.89 -7.21
N ASP A 49 17.11 -2.81 -7.35
CA ASP A 49 17.92 -1.98 -6.46
C ASP A 49 17.54 -0.50 -6.65
N GLY A 50 16.92 0.08 -5.63
CA GLY A 50 16.55 1.50 -5.57
C GLY A 50 15.09 1.82 -5.89
N TYR A 51 14.34 0.93 -6.55
CA TYR A 51 12.96 1.23 -6.98
C TYR A 51 12.10 -0.02 -7.20
N LEU A 52 10.78 0.18 -7.22
CA LEU A 52 9.82 -0.81 -7.68
C LEU A 52 9.29 -0.37 -9.05
N SER A 53 9.31 -1.28 -10.01
CA SER A 53 8.64 -1.06 -11.28
C SER A 53 7.23 -1.63 -11.21
N LEU A 54 6.21 -0.79 -11.39
CA LEU A 54 4.81 -1.23 -11.37
C LEU A 54 4.35 -1.85 -12.69
N THR A 55 5.04 -1.54 -13.78
CA THR A 55 4.87 -2.15 -15.10
C THR A 55 6.21 -2.69 -15.55
N SER A 56 6.28 -3.61 -16.51
CA SER A 56 7.58 -4.18 -16.92
C SER A 56 8.55 -3.09 -17.41
N GLU A 57 9.85 -3.25 -17.18
CA GLU A 57 10.84 -2.34 -17.78
C GLU A 57 11.13 -2.74 -19.25
N PRO A 58 11.55 -1.80 -20.12
CA PRO A 58 11.96 -2.12 -21.48
C PRO A 58 13.17 -3.08 -21.47
N LEU A 59 13.03 -4.24 -22.11
CA LEU A 59 14.17 -5.14 -22.30
C LEU A 59 15.06 -4.66 -23.46
N PRO A 60 16.39 -4.64 -23.31
CA PRO A 60 17.30 -4.31 -24.39
C PRO A 60 17.09 -5.24 -25.59
N GLY A 61 16.73 -4.68 -26.74
CA GLY A 61 16.53 -5.45 -27.97
C GLY A 61 15.14 -6.07 -28.16
N SER A 62 14.20 -5.87 -27.22
CA SER A 62 12.79 -6.20 -27.43
C SER A 62 12.03 -4.92 -27.80
N PRO A 63 11.63 -4.72 -29.07
CA PRO A 63 10.86 -3.56 -29.50
C PRO A 63 9.39 -3.63 -29.06
N ASN A 64 8.94 -4.81 -28.59
CA ASN A 64 7.54 -5.00 -28.22
C ASN A 64 7.31 -4.48 -26.81
N GLN A 65 6.54 -3.39 -26.74
CA GLN A 65 5.97 -2.89 -25.50
C GLN A 65 4.94 -3.92 -24.99
N PRO A 66 5.08 -4.44 -23.76
CA PRO A 66 4.00 -5.21 -23.16
C PRO A 66 2.80 -4.28 -22.97
N VAL A 67 1.66 -4.72 -23.49
CA VAL A 67 0.36 -4.02 -23.42
C VAL A 67 -0.45 -4.58 -22.26
N ASP A 68 -1.27 -3.72 -21.65
CA ASP A 68 -2.22 -4.07 -20.58
C ASP A 68 -1.59 -4.57 -19.26
N GLU A 69 -0.38 -4.12 -18.94
CA GLU A 69 0.30 -4.46 -17.69
C GLU A 69 -0.24 -3.67 -16.50
N VAL A 70 -0.61 -4.40 -15.43
CA VAL A 70 -1.07 -3.81 -14.17
C VAL A 70 -0.26 -4.39 -13.02
N GLY A 71 0.46 -3.54 -12.32
CA GLY A 71 1.12 -3.88 -11.05
C GLY A 71 0.52 -3.13 -9.88
N ARG A 72 0.53 -3.80 -8.72
CA ARG A 72 0.04 -3.24 -7.45
C ARG A 72 1.00 -3.58 -6.33
N VAL A 73 1.30 -2.59 -5.50
CA VAL A 73 2.08 -2.76 -4.27
C VAL A 73 1.21 -2.32 -3.11
N LEU A 74 1.07 -3.19 -2.10
CA LEU A 74 0.35 -2.90 -0.87
C LEU A 74 1.32 -2.97 0.31
N TYR A 75 1.11 -2.12 1.31
CA TYR A 75 1.70 -2.35 2.62
C TYR A 75 1.02 -3.58 3.24
N HIS A 76 1.82 -4.51 3.75
CA HIS A 76 1.33 -5.83 4.18
C HIS A 76 0.44 -5.78 5.42
N GLN A 77 0.66 -4.82 6.33
CA GLN A 77 -0.10 -4.74 7.57
C GLN A 77 -1.35 -3.86 7.41
N PRO A 78 -2.52 -4.27 7.96
CA PRO A 78 -3.72 -3.45 7.95
C PRO A 78 -3.51 -2.09 8.62
N VAL A 79 -4.14 -1.05 8.08
CA VAL A 79 -4.13 0.30 8.65
C VAL A 79 -5.55 0.66 9.09
N LEU A 80 -5.71 1.02 10.36
CA LEU A 80 -7.00 1.40 10.91
C LEU A 80 -7.45 2.76 10.35
N ALA A 81 -8.52 2.75 9.54
CA ALA A 81 -9.03 3.94 8.84
C ALA A 81 -10.17 4.67 9.55
N TRP A 82 -10.75 4.11 10.60
CA TRP A 82 -11.88 4.68 11.34
C TRP A 82 -11.65 4.53 12.86
N PRO A 83 -12.08 5.47 13.72
CA PRO A 83 -12.98 6.60 13.43
C PRO A 83 -12.34 7.92 13.02
N ASN A 84 -11.06 8.16 13.29
CA ASN A 84 -10.40 9.43 13.02
C ASN A 84 -9.05 9.20 12.34
N ILE A 85 -9.04 8.94 11.03
CA ILE A 85 -7.79 8.79 10.29
C ILE A 85 -7.27 10.15 9.80
N THR A 86 -6.02 10.43 10.12
CA THR A 86 -5.22 11.47 9.45
C THR A 86 -4.11 10.77 8.68
N ILE A 87 -4.08 10.98 7.37
CA ILE A 87 -3.10 10.36 6.48
C ILE A 87 -2.08 11.42 6.09
N VAL A 88 -0.82 11.16 6.39
CA VAL A 88 0.31 11.94 5.89
C VAL A 88 1.22 10.98 5.14
N SER A 89 1.33 11.15 3.83
CA SER A 89 2.16 10.30 2.97
C SER A 89 2.97 11.16 2.01
N SER A 90 4.20 10.72 1.76
CA SER A 90 5.06 11.24 0.71
C SER A 90 5.66 10.07 -0.05
N PHE A 91 5.69 10.17 -1.38
CA PHE A 91 6.27 9.15 -2.24
C PHE A 91 6.92 9.81 -3.45
N THR A 92 7.98 9.19 -3.94
CA THR A 92 8.66 9.59 -5.17
C THR A 92 8.36 8.55 -6.24
N PHE A 93 7.98 9.01 -7.42
CA PHE A 93 7.71 8.13 -8.55
C PHE A 93 8.26 8.73 -9.84
N ARG A 94 8.49 7.86 -10.82
CA ARG A 94 8.88 8.24 -12.17
C ARG A 94 7.94 7.51 -13.14
N ILE A 95 7.34 8.27 -14.04
CA ILE A 95 6.62 7.73 -15.20
C ILE A 95 7.52 7.99 -16.40
N SER A 96 7.93 6.91 -17.07
CA SER A 96 8.70 7.00 -18.30
C SER A 96 8.03 6.19 -19.39
N LYS A 97 8.19 6.67 -20.62
CA LYS A 97 7.69 6.03 -21.81
C LYS A 97 8.68 4.99 -22.33
N TYR A 98 8.18 3.90 -22.90
CA TYR A 98 9.03 2.96 -23.62
C TYR A 98 9.74 3.65 -24.80
N PRO A 99 11.01 3.29 -25.07
CA PRO A 99 11.70 3.78 -26.25
C PRO A 99 10.88 3.55 -27.52
N ASN A 100 10.80 4.57 -28.39
CA ASN A 100 10.07 4.55 -29.66
C ASN A 100 8.55 4.35 -29.60
N SER A 101 7.95 4.31 -28.41
CA SER A 101 6.50 4.34 -28.31
C SER A 101 5.96 5.67 -28.83
N THR A 102 4.75 5.71 -29.38
CA THR A 102 4.04 6.97 -29.70
C THR A 102 2.89 7.22 -28.72
N ASP A 103 2.44 6.18 -28.04
CA ASP A 103 1.35 6.21 -27.07
C ASP A 103 1.79 6.73 -25.69
N SER A 104 0.82 7.12 -24.88
CA SER A 104 1.00 7.51 -23.47
C SER A 104 -0.20 7.02 -22.67
N GLY A 105 0.05 6.43 -21.51
CA GLY A 105 -0.97 5.84 -20.66
C GLY A 105 -0.38 4.64 -19.87
N ASP A 106 -1.13 4.05 -18.95
CA ASP A 106 -2.48 4.45 -18.53
C ASP A 106 -2.49 5.38 -17.31
N GLY A 107 -1.61 5.18 -16.34
CA GLY A 107 -1.46 6.07 -15.19
C GLY A 107 -0.98 5.37 -13.91
N MET A 108 -1.08 6.08 -12.78
CA MET A 108 -0.75 5.57 -11.45
C MET A 108 -1.72 6.15 -10.43
N ALA A 109 -2.07 5.36 -9.41
CA ALA A 109 -2.90 5.79 -8.29
C ALA A 109 -2.30 5.36 -6.96
N PHE A 110 -2.48 6.19 -5.93
CA PHE A 110 -2.28 5.83 -4.53
C PHE A 110 -3.65 5.50 -3.93
N ILE A 111 -3.79 4.33 -3.29
CA ILE A 111 -5.09 3.80 -2.87
C ILE A 111 -5.09 3.37 -1.40
N PHE A 112 -6.24 3.55 -0.75
CA PHE A 112 -6.63 2.84 0.46
C PHE A 112 -7.80 1.92 0.09
N ALA A 113 -7.68 0.64 0.42
CA ALA A 113 -8.71 -0.35 0.14
C ALA A 113 -8.96 -1.20 1.38
N PRO A 114 -10.20 -1.69 1.59
CA PRO A 114 -10.47 -2.69 2.63
C PRO A 114 -9.56 -3.90 2.44
N THR A 115 -9.13 -4.52 3.55
CA THR A 115 -8.49 -5.82 3.47
C THR A 115 -9.55 -6.86 3.10
N ASN A 116 -9.17 -7.88 2.33
CA ASN A 116 -10.06 -9.00 2.00
C ASN A 116 -10.21 -9.99 3.18
N ASP A 117 -9.83 -9.60 4.40
CA ASP A 117 -10.01 -10.43 5.58
C ASP A 117 -11.50 -10.55 5.87
N THR A 118 -12.11 -11.65 5.42
CA THR A 118 -13.49 -12.02 5.75
C THR A 118 -13.70 -12.32 7.23
N SER A 119 -12.73 -12.00 8.10
CA SER A 119 -12.79 -12.19 9.54
C SER A 119 -13.03 -10.87 10.26
N SER A 120 -14.21 -10.27 10.10
CA SER A 120 -15.00 -9.64 11.19
C SER A 120 -16.09 -8.69 10.65
N ALA A 121 -17.31 -9.23 10.61
CA ALA A 121 -18.52 -8.53 11.02
C ALA A 121 -19.29 -9.47 11.96
#